data_AF-A0A523FG97-F1
#
_entry.id   AF-A0A523FG97-F1
#
_cell.length_a   1.000
_cell.length_b   1.000
_cell.length_c   1.000
_cell.angle_alpha   90.00
_cell.angle_beta   90.00
_cell.angle_gamma   90.00
#
_symmetry.space_group_name_H-M   'P 1'
#
loop_
_entity.id
_entity.type
_entity.pdbx_description
1 polymer ?
#
loop_
_entity_poly.entity_id
_entity_poly.type
_entity_poly.pdbx_seq_one_letter_code
_entity_poly.pdbx_strand_id
1 'polypeptide(L)'
;ETVWDHYGFTEAEVKEGDFNPRMFNSFVDGTKSAIEMAAVCNATGLTPAPGGLGFPPAGVDELADVLRPESEGGALHHRGTVEVISCLKRDGSPIARDLRWGVYVAIEAPGDYARRCFAEYGLATDASGRYTVMYRPYHLIGLELGISVASAALRGEATGAPRDFHADVVAIAKRDLKAGETLDGEGGGTVWGKLMPASDALSLGGLPIGLAQHVNLRNDIPTGDPVRWADVEIDENLEAVRVRREMEAAFTDAVSDAAE
;
A
#
# COMPACT_ATOMS: atom_id res chain seq x y z
N GLU A 1 3.04 21.66 4.51
CA GLU A 1 3.03 22.66 5.60
C GLU A 1 2.01 22.31 6.69
N THR A 2 0.79 21.88 6.34
CA THR A 2 -0.30 21.56 7.29
C THR A 2 -0.27 20.14 7.88
N VAL A 3 0.69 19.30 7.48
CA VAL A 3 0.66 17.86 7.80
C VAL A 3 0.78 17.56 9.29
N TRP A 4 1.44 18.45 10.03
CA TRP A 4 1.72 18.28 11.46
C TRP A 4 0.45 18.25 12.31
N ASP A 5 -0.60 18.94 11.87
CA ASP A 5 -1.92 18.95 12.52
C ASP A 5 -2.57 17.55 12.56
N HIS A 6 -2.16 16.65 11.67
CA HIS A 6 -2.65 15.27 11.59
C HIS A 6 -1.85 14.28 12.44
N TYR A 7 -0.63 14.64 12.86
CA TYR A 7 0.28 13.76 13.61
C TYR A 7 0.32 14.05 15.12
N GLY A 8 -0.21 15.20 15.55
CA GLY A 8 -0.22 15.60 16.95
C GLY A 8 1.16 15.99 17.47
N PHE A 9 2.11 16.31 16.58
CA PHE A 9 3.39 16.90 16.99
C PHE A 9 3.18 18.31 17.51
N THR A 10 3.87 18.64 18.58
CA THR A 10 3.97 20.01 19.07
C THR A 10 4.84 20.84 18.14
N GLU A 11 4.63 22.15 18.10
CA GLU A 11 5.50 23.05 17.32
C GLU A 11 6.97 22.97 17.74
N ALA A 12 7.24 22.65 19.01
CA ALA A 12 8.59 22.49 19.53
C ALA A 12 9.27 21.25 18.94
N GLU A 13 8.57 20.10 18.93
CA GLU A 13 9.08 18.87 18.31
C GLU A 13 9.35 19.07 16.82
N VAL A 14 8.44 19.72 16.09
CA VAL A 14 8.62 19.99 14.64
C VAL A 14 9.84 20.88 14.38
N LYS A 15 10.12 21.86 15.25
CA LYS A 15 11.28 22.75 15.11
C LYS A 15 12.61 22.08 15.46
N GLU A 16 12.61 21.15 16.40
CA GLU A 16 13.82 20.43 16.83
C GLU A 16 14.14 19.22 15.92
N GLY A 17 13.13 18.60 15.32
CA GLY A 17 13.27 17.45 14.45
C GLY A 17 13.63 17.81 13.01
N ASP A 18 14.38 16.93 12.34
CA ASP A 18 14.61 16.97 10.90
C ASP A 18 13.50 16.18 10.17
N PHE A 19 12.27 16.69 10.24
CA PHE A 19 11.11 16.03 9.63
C PHE A 19 10.88 16.51 8.20
N ASN A 20 10.81 15.57 7.26
CA ASN A 20 10.46 15.87 5.87
C ASN A 20 8.92 15.92 5.70
N PRO A 21 8.29 17.09 5.56
CA PRO A 21 6.82 17.20 5.46
C PRO A 21 6.25 16.44 4.27
N ARG A 22 7.03 16.27 3.20
CA ARG A 22 6.61 15.54 2.01
C ARG A 22 6.45 14.05 2.29
N MET A 23 7.36 13.48 3.07
CA MET A 23 7.25 12.10 3.55
C MET A 23 6.03 11.93 4.48
N PHE A 24 5.75 12.91 5.35
CA PHE A 24 4.56 12.87 6.20
C PHE A 24 3.26 12.95 5.39
N ASN A 25 3.23 13.79 4.35
CA ASN A 25 2.09 13.88 3.45
C ASN A 25 1.77 12.55 2.75
N SER A 26 2.80 11.83 2.30
CA SER A 26 2.61 10.53 1.62
C SER A 26 2.04 9.44 2.54
N PHE A 27 2.19 9.57 3.86
CA PHE A 27 1.49 8.69 4.79
C PHE A 27 0.01 9.08 4.92
N VAL A 28 -0.31 10.38 5.00
CA VAL A 28 -1.69 10.87 5.18
C VAL A 28 -2.55 10.63 3.95
N ASP A 29 -2.00 10.83 2.75
CA ASP A 29 -2.73 10.63 1.50
C ASP A 29 -2.79 9.14 1.07
N GLY A 30 -2.21 8.23 1.86
CA GLY A 30 -2.22 6.79 1.61
C GLY A 30 -1.18 6.30 0.59
N THR A 31 -0.39 7.18 -0.04
CA THR A 31 0.61 6.78 -1.04
C THR A 31 1.63 5.80 -0.47
N LYS A 32 2.13 6.05 0.74
CA LYS A 32 3.12 5.20 1.37
C LYS A 32 2.56 3.82 1.71
N SER A 33 1.34 3.80 2.24
CA SER A 33 0.56 2.59 2.48
C SER A 33 0.36 1.78 1.20
N ALA A 34 0.03 2.43 0.08
CA ALA A 34 -0.10 1.78 -1.22
C ALA A 34 1.22 1.16 -1.68
N ILE A 35 2.35 1.87 -1.56
CA ILE A 35 3.68 1.38 -1.95
C ILE A 35 4.08 0.16 -1.10
N GLU A 36 3.87 0.22 0.22
CA GLU A 36 4.18 -0.90 1.12
C GLU A 36 3.32 -2.13 0.82
N MET A 37 2.02 -1.92 0.57
CA MET A 37 1.12 -3.03 0.22
C MET A 37 1.39 -3.60 -1.17
N ALA A 38 1.82 -2.79 -2.15
CA ALA A 38 2.29 -3.30 -3.43
C ALA A 38 3.52 -4.20 -3.27
N ALA A 39 4.48 -3.81 -2.42
CA ALA A 39 5.64 -4.64 -2.10
C ALA A 39 5.22 -5.97 -1.44
N VAL A 40 4.24 -5.95 -0.53
CA VAL A 40 3.68 -7.17 0.07
C VAL A 40 3.04 -8.05 -1.00
N CYS A 41 2.14 -7.53 -1.84
CA CYS A 41 1.50 -8.28 -2.93
C CYS A 41 2.55 -8.97 -3.82
N ASN A 42 3.52 -8.19 -4.30
CA ASN A 42 4.55 -8.66 -5.24
C ASN A 42 5.51 -9.68 -4.61
N ALA A 43 5.65 -9.72 -3.27
CA ALA A 43 6.45 -10.72 -2.56
C ALA A 43 5.63 -11.95 -2.11
N THR A 44 4.31 -11.85 -2.00
CA THR A 44 3.47 -12.87 -1.33
C THR A 44 2.48 -13.59 -2.25
N GLY A 45 2.14 -13.01 -3.40
CA GLY A 45 1.07 -13.54 -4.26
C GLY A 45 -0.32 -13.06 -3.86
N LEU A 46 -0.43 -12.19 -2.84
CA LEU A 46 -1.68 -11.51 -2.53
C LEU A 46 -2.00 -10.49 -3.64
N THR A 47 -3.29 -10.21 -3.85
CA THR A 47 -3.78 -9.28 -4.86
C THR A 47 -4.53 -8.12 -4.23
N PRO A 48 -4.31 -6.88 -4.66
CA PRO A 48 -5.03 -5.74 -4.10
C PRO A 48 -6.48 -5.70 -4.59
N ALA A 49 -7.36 -5.07 -3.83
CA ALA A 49 -8.72 -4.78 -4.31
C ALA A 49 -8.67 -3.78 -5.49
N PRO A 50 -9.55 -3.93 -6.51
CA PRO A 50 -9.60 -2.98 -7.64
C PRO A 50 -9.88 -1.53 -7.23
N GLY A 51 -10.59 -1.35 -6.11
CA GLY A 51 -10.87 -0.04 -5.51
C GLY A 51 -9.67 0.64 -4.85
N GLY A 52 -8.56 -0.07 -4.64
CA GLY A 52 -7.45 0.34 -3.77
C GLY A 52 -7.69 0.00 -2.30
N LEU A 53 -6.87 0.58 -1.42
CA LEU A 53 -6.97 0.37 0.04
C LEU A 53 -8.20 1.06 0.62
N GLY A 54 -8.97 0.35 1.44
CA GLY A 54 -10.20 0.85 2.05
C GLY A 54 -10.01 1.58 3.38
N PHE A 55 -8.89 1.34 4.07
CA PHE A 55 -8.61 1.90 5.39
C PHE A 55 -9.74 1.66 6.42
N PRO A 56 -10.25 0.43 6.60
CA PRO A 56 -11.30 0.19 7.58
C PRO A 56 -10.80 0.52 9.00
N PRO A 57 -11.61 1.24 9.81
CA PRO A 57 -11.24 1.54 11.19
C PRO A 57 -11.41 0.29 12.06
N ALA A 58 -10.36 -0.12 12.76
CA ALA A 58 -10.40 -1.25 13.69
C ALA A 58 -9.31 -1.15 14.76
N GLY A 59 -9.63 -1.49 16.01
CA GLY A 59 -8.64 -1.76 17.05
C GLY A 59 -8.12 -3.19 16.98
N VAL A 60 -7.02 -3.49 17.69
CA VAL A 60 -6.43 -4.85 17.70
C VAL A 60 -7.43 -5.96 18.04
N ASP A 61 -8.38 -5.67 18.93
CA ASP A 61 -9.35 -6.65 19.43
C ASP A 61 -10.50 -6.91 18.42
N GLU A 62 -10.64 -6.08 17.38
CA GLU A 62 -11.72 -6.17 16.36
C GLU A 62 -11.22 -6.76 15.04
N LEU A 63 -9.91 -6.96 14.90
CA LEU A 63 -9.28 -7.29 13.62
C LEU A 63 -9.83 -8.56 12.98
N ALA A 64 -10.12 -9.61 13.75
CA ALA A 64 -10.62 -10.88 13.21
C ALA A 64 -12.03 -10.74 12.60
N ASP A 65 -12.86 -9.83 13.14
CA ASP A 65 -14.19 -9.55 12.60
C ASP A 65 -14.15 -8.61 11.37
N VAL A 66 -13.19 -7.67 11.34
CA VAL A 66 -13.06 -6.69 10.26
C VAL A 66 -12.29 -7.26 9.06
N LEU A 67 -11.21 -8.01 9.28
CA LEU A 67 -10.32 -8.53 8.25
C LEU A 67 -10.78 -9.87 7.67
N ARG A 68 -12.05 -9.90 7.24
CA ARG A 68 -12.67 -10.99 6.48
C ARG A 68 -13.49 -10.43 5.31
N PRO A 69 -13.93 -11.25 4.34
CA PRO A 69 -14.69 -10.76 3.19
C PRO A 69 -15.98 -10.02 3.59
N GLU A 70 -16.37 -9.02 2.81
CA GLU A 70 -17.65 -8.30 2.99
C GLU A 70 -18.86 -9.24 2.95
N SER A 71 -18.81 -10.29 2.12
CA SER A 71 -19.84 -11.33 2.05
C SER A 71 -20.02 -12.11 3.37
N GLU A 72 -19.05 -12.01 4.28
CA GLU A 72 -19.05 -12.64 5.61
C GLU A 72 -19.12 -11.59 6.74
N GLY A 73 -19.45 -10.34 6.39
CA GLY A 73 -19.63 -9.25 7.35
C GLY A 73 -18.34 -8.55 7.79
N GLY A 74 -17.23 -8.77 7.09
CA GLY A 74 -16.00 -7.98 7.26
C GLY A 74 -15.91 -6.82 6.28
N ALA A 75 -14.70 -6.32 6.05
CA ALA A 75 -14.41 -5.15 5.22
C ALA A 75 -13.53 -5.47 3.98
N LEU A 76 -13.09 -6.72 3.81
CA LEU A 76 -12.22 -7.08 2.69
C LEU A 76 -13.03 -7.33 1.42
N HIS A 77 -12.59 -6.80 0.29
CA HIS A 77 -13.21 -7.08 -1.01
C HIS A 77 -13.19 -8.58 -1.34
N HIS A 78 -12.08 -9.26 -1.03
CA HIS A 78 -11.88 -10.69 -1.29
C HIS A 78 -10.84 -11.29 -0.34
N ARG A 79 -10.74 -12.61 -0.33
CA ARG A 79 -9.67 -13.35 0.37
C ARG A 79 -8.37 -13.24 -0.41
N GLY A 80 -7.23 -13.39 0.26
CA GLY A 80 -5.93 -13.29 -0.41
C GLY A 80 -5.58 -11.85 -0.82
N THR A 81 -6.08 -10.86 -0.08
CA THR A 81 -5.84 -9.44 -0.31
C THR A 81 -4.92 -8.83 0.74
N VAL A 82 -4.44 -7.63 0.42
CA VAL A 82 -3.83 -6.69 1.37
C VAL A 82 -4.84 -5.62 1.78
N GLU A 83 -4.64 -5.03 2.96
CA GLU A 83 -5.39 -3.87 3.47
C GLU A 83 -4.55 -3.13 4.53
N VAL A 84 -4.86 -1.86 4.78
CA VAL A 84 -4.28 -1.07 5.87
C VAL A 84 -5.39 -0.65 6.83
N ILE A 85 -5.15 -0.72 8.14
CA ILE A 85 -6.16 -0.35 9.14
C ILE A 85 -6.00 1.12 9.53
N SER A 86 -7.11 1.86 9.55
CA SER A 86 -7.08 3.25 10.04
C SER A 86 -6.97 3.28 11.56
N CYS A 87 -6.13 4.16 12.10
CA CYS A 87 -6.07 4.45 13.55
C CYS A 87 -7.13 5.47 14.00
N LEU A 88 -7.90 6.01 13.06
CA LEU A 88 -8.99 6.95 13.29
C LEU A 88 -10.30 6.38 12.75
N LYS A 89 -11.40 6.66 13.42
CA LYS A 89 -12.74 6.47 12.86
C LYS A 89 -12.99 7.47 11.74
N ARG A 90 -14.04 7.25 10.95
CA ARG A 90 -14.41 8.15 9.83
C ARG A 90 -14.78 9.57 10.29
N ASP A 91 -15.19 9.73 11.54
CA ASP A 91 -15.45 11.04 12.18
C ASP A 91 -14.18 11.71 12.75
N GLY A 92 -13.01 11.10 12.58
CA GLY A 92 -11.72 11.60 13.07
C GLY A 92 -11.40 11.24 14.52
N SER A 93 -12.31 10.57 15.25
CA SER A 93 -12.03 10.15 16.62
C SER A 93 -11.01 9.00 16.68
N PRO A 94 -10.14 8.95 17.71
CA PRO A 94 -9.13 7.90 17.82
C PRO A 94 -9.73 6.53 18.10
N ILE A 95 -9.05 5.49 17.65
CA ILE A 95 -9.39 4.10 17.93
C ILE A 95 -8.57 3.61 19.14
N ALA A 96 -9.22 2.89 20.05
CA ALA A 96 -8.54 2.28 21.18
C ALA A 96 -7.65 1.13 20.71
N ARG A 97 -6.40 1.09 21.20
CA ARG A 97 -5.41 0.07 20.82
C ARG A 97 -5.27 -0.05 19.30
N ASP A 98 -5.02 1.09 18.65
CA ASP A 98 -4.76 1.14 17.22
C ASP A 98 -3.43 0.45 16.84
N LEU A 99 -3.23 0.30 15.52
CA LEU A 99 -2.15 -0.48 14.93
C LEU A 99 -1.04 0.39 14.30
N ARG A 100 -1.00 1.71 14.55
CA ARG A 100 -0.16 2.68 13.81
C ARG A 100 1.31 2.26 13.64
N TRP A 101 1.86 1.47 14.56
CA TRP A 101 3.28 1.08 14.59
C TRP A 101 3.56 -0.36 14.16
N GLY A 102 2.51 -1.16 14.00
CA GLY A 102 2.64 -2.61 13.85
C GLY A 102 2.27 -3.12 12.46
N VAL A 103 2.36 -4.45 12.33
CA VAL A 103 1.94 -5.20 11.14
C VAL A 103 1.14 -6.41 11.58
N TYR A 104 0.31 -6.94 10.68
CA TYR A 104 -0.54 -8.08 10.99
C TYR A 104 -0.65 -9.06 9.83
N VAL A 105 -1.13 -10.26 10.13
CA VAL A 105 -1.59 -11.25 9.14
C VAL A 105 -2.95 -11.78 9.60
N ALA A 106 -3.97 -11.63 8.77
CA ALA A 106 -5.27 -12.27 8.98
C ALA A 106 -5.26 -13.67 8.38
N ILE A 107 -5.76 -14.64 9.13
CA ILE A 107 -5.68 -16.07 8.81
C ILE A 107 -7.08 -16.66 8.88
N GLU A 108 -7.47 -17.33 7.80
CA GLU A 108 -8.63 -18.20 7.80
C GLU A 108 -8.22 -19.63 8.18
N ALA A 109 -8.98 -20.28 9.05
CA ALA A 109 -8.86 -21.71 9.29
C ALA A 109 -9.17 -22.51 8.00
N PRO A 110 -8.24 -23.35 7.50
CA PRO A 110 -8.46 -24.14 6.27
C PRO A 110 -9.53 -25.24 6.42
N GLY A 111 -10.06 -25.46 7.62
CA GLY A 111 -11.12 -26.42 7.90
C GLY A 111 -11.47 -26.49 9.38
N ASP A 112 -12.46 -27.32 9.71
CA ASP A 112 -13.02 -27.39 11.07
C ASP A 112 -12.01 -27.85 12.13
N TYR A 113 -11.02 -28.66 11.74
CA TYR A 113 -9.93 -29.04 12.63
C TYR A 113 -9.14 -27.81 13.09
N ALA A 114 -8.67 -26.98 12.15
CA ALA A 114 -7.89 -25.78 12.46
C ALA A 114 -8.72 -24.74 13.23
N ARG A 115 -9.99 -24.56 12.83
CA ARG A 115 -10.95 -23.69 13.54
C ARG A 115 -11.10 -24.10 15.01
N ARG A 116 -11.20 -25.41 15.28
CA ARG A 116 -11.24 -25.91 16.67
C ARG A 116 -9.92 -25.66 17.40
N CYS A 117 -8.79 -25.90 16.73
CA CYS A 117 -7.47 -25.64 17.32
C CYS A 117 -7.27 -24.16 17.68
N PHE A 118 -7.81 -23.20 16.92
CA PHE A 118 -7.76 -21.79 17.28
C PHE A 118 -8.36 -21.55 18.67
N ALA A 119 -9.53 -22.14 18.96
CA ALA A 119 -10.15 -22.05 20.27
C ALA A 119 -9.37 -22.82 21.35
N GLU A 120 -8.89 -24.03 21.06
CA GLU A 120 -8.12 -24.86 22.01
C GLU A 120 -6.80 -24.20 22.45
N TYR A 121 -6.19 -23.40 21.57
CA TYR A 121 -4.96 -22.65 21.87
C TYR A 121 -5.21 -21.22 22.37
N GLY A 122 -6.47 -20.79 22.46
CA GLY A 122 -6.83 -19.47 22.96
C GLY A 122 -6.50 -18.31 22.00
N LEU A 123 -6.48 -18.56 20.69
CA LEU A 123 -6.38 -17.48 19.71
C LEU A 123 -7.64 -16.62 19.77
N ALA A 124 -7.47 -15.30 19.68
CA ALA A 124 -8.60 -14.40 19.48
C ALA A 124 -9.14 -14.62 18.06
N THR A 125 -10.44 -14.87 17.96
CA THR A 125 -11.12 -15.14 16.70
C THR A 125 -12.34 -14.26 16.51
N ASP A 126 -12.83 -14.21 15.28
CA ASP A 126 -14.16 -13.69 14.97
C ASP A 126 -15.27 -14.53 15.65
N ALA A 127 -16.50 -14.04 15.60
CA ALA A 127 -17.66 -14.74 16.20
C ALA A 127 -17.85 -16.18 15.69
N SER A 128 -17.41 -16.49 14.46
CA SER A 128 -17.49 -17.84 13.93
C SER A 128 -16.35 -18.75 14.39
N GLY A 129 -15.23 -18.21 14.88
CA GLY A 129 -14.00 -18.96 15.17
C GLY A 129 -13.14 -19.26 13.94
N ARG A 130 -13.56 -18.83 12.75
CA ARG A 130 -12.93 -19.17 11.47
C ARG A 130 -11.75 -18.27 11.16
N TYR A 131 -11.77 -17.03 11.62
CA TYR A 131 -10.72 -16.05 11.37
C TYR A 131 -9.98 -15.70 12.63
N THR A 132 -8.67 -15.53 12.52
CA THR A 132 -7.81 -15.01 13.58
C THR A 132 -6.79 -14.06 12.98
N VAL A 133 -6.16 -13.24 13.82
CA VAL A 133 -5.15 -12.28 13.38
C VAL A 133 -3.92 -12.38 14.25
N MET A 134 -2.76 -12.55 13.61
CA MET A 134 -1.46 -12.43 14.25
C MET A 134 -0.98 -10.99 14.10
N TYR A 135 -0.76 -10.31 15.23
CA TYR A 135 -0.34 -8.92 15.25
C TYR A 135 1.04 -8.77 15.87
N ARG A 136 1.94 -8.08 15.17
CA ARG A 136 3.24 -7.64 15.67
C ARG A 136 3.15 -6.13 15.95
N PRO A 137 3.26 -5.68 17.21
CA PRO A 137 2.91 -4.30 17.57
C PRO A 137 3.88 -3.22 17.12
N TYR A 138 5.10 -3.60 16.73
CA TYR A 138 6.14 -2.67 16.34
C TYR A 138 6.98 -3.28 15.22
N HIS A 139 7.44 -2.42 14.32
CA HIS A 139 8.58 -2.67 13.45
C HIS A 139 9.61 -1.57 13.67
N LEU A 140 10.89 -1.91 13.68
CA LEU A 140 11.97 -1.04 14.15
C LEU A 140 12.79 -0.43 13.00
N ILE A 141 12.23 -0.42 11.78
CA ILE A 141 12.76 0.23 10.58
C ILE A 141 14.27 -0.05 10.42
N GLY A 142 15.12 0.97 10.60
CA GLY A 142 16.56 0.88 10.40
C GLY A 142 17.28 -0.02 11.41
N LEU A 143 16.70 -0.23 12.60
CA LEU A 143 17.29 -1.11 13.62
C LEU A 143 17.20 -2.59 13.23
N GLU A 144 16.27 -2.96 12.34
CA GLU A 144 16.14 -4.32 11.82
C GLU A 144 17.02 -4.60 10.59
N LEU A 145 17.61 -3.56 9.97
CA LEU A 145 18.39 -3.70 8.74
C LEU A 145 19.58 -4.65 8.89
N GLY A 146 20.22 -4.67 10.05
CA GLY A 146 21.37 -5.55 10.33
C GLY A 146 21.05 -7.04 10.16
N ILE A 147 19.80 -7.45 10.40
CA ILE A 147 19.35 -8.83 10.21
C ILE A 147 19.38 -9.19 8.72
N SER A 148 18.88 -8.30 7.86
CA SER A 148 18.90 -8.49 6.40
C SER A 148 20.32 -8.53 5.85
N VAL A 149 21.22 -7.68 6.34
CA VAL A 149 22.65 -7.69 5.96
C VAL A 149 23.30 -9.02 6.34
N ALA A 150 23.09 -9.48 7.58
CA ALA A 150 23.63 -10.76 8.04
C ALA A 150 23.04 -11.94 7.25
N SER A 151 21.75 -11.92 6.95
CA SER A 151 21.09 -12.94 6.14
C SER A 151 21.69 -13.06 4.75
N ALA A 152 21.87 -11.93 4.06
CA ALA A 152 22.46 -11.89 2.74
C ALA A 152 23.94 -12.33 2.76
N ALA A 153 24.73 -11.81 3.71
CA ALA A 153 26.17 -12.06 3.76
C ALA A 153 26.54 -13.47 4.23
N LEU A 154 25.80 -14.03 5.19
CA LEU A 154 26.14 -15.31 5.82
C LEU A 154 25.38 -16.50 5.21
N ARG A 155 24.19 -16.25 4.63
CA ARG A 155 23.32 -17.31 4.10
C ARG A 155 22.98 -17.15 2.63
N GLY A 156 23.28 -16.01 2.01
CA GLY A 156 22.85 -15.74 0.64
C GLY A 156 21.32 -15.64 0.50
N GLU A 157 20.62 -15.32 1.60
CA GLU A 157 19.16 -15.32 1.66
C GLU A 157 18.62 -13.89 1.79
N ALA A 158 17.71 -13.51 0.90
CA ALA A 158 16.92 -12.30 1.06
C ALA A 158 15.90 -12.46 2.20
N THR A 159 15.70 -11.42 2.99
CA THR A 159 14.63 -11.36 4.02
C THR A 159 13.27 -10.97 3.42
N GLY A 160 13.26 -10.53 2.16
CA GLY A 160 12.09 -10.29 1.33
C GLY A 160 12.54 -9.90 -0.08
N ALA A 161 11.83 -10.37 -1.11
CA ALA A 161 12.08 -10.02 -2.51
C ALA A 161 10.78 -10.15 -3.31
N PRO A 162 10.56 -9.31 -4.34
CA PRO A 162 9.45 -9.50 -5.26
C PRO A 162 9.62 -10.84 -5.99
N ARG A 163 8.52 -11.56 -6.13
CA ARG A 163 8.43 -12.82 -6.88
C ARG A 163 7.69 -12.66 -8.21
N ASP A 164 6.76 -11.71 -8.25
CA ASP A 164 5.89 -11.43 -9.40
C ASP A 164 5.41 -9.97 -9.36
N PHE A 165 4.67 -9.54 -10.37
CA PHE A 165 4.06 -8.21 -10.47
C PHE A 165 2.53 -8.32 -10.38
N HIS A 166 2.03 -8.46 -9.15
CA HIS A 166 0.59 -8.55 -8.86
C HIS A 166 -0.07 -7.21 -8.58
N ALA A 167 0.70 -6.21 -8.13
CA ALA A 167 0.22 -4.91 -7.73
C ALA A 167 1.15 -3.79 -8.20
N ASP A 168 0.53 -2.65 -8.50
CA ASP A 168 1.21 -1.42 -8.84
C ASP A 168 0.59 -0.22 -8.11
N VAL A 169 1.30 0.90 -8.11
CA VAL A 169 0.84 2.15 -7.50
C VAL A 169 0.84 3.26 -8.54
N VAL A 170 -0.36 3.59 -9.02
CA VAL A 170 -0.55 4.57 -10.08
C VAL A 170 -0.82 5.96 -9.50
N ALA A 171 -0.26 6.99 -10.13
CA ALA A 171 -0.49 8.37 -9.79
C ALA A 171 -1.94 8.78 -10.11
N ILE A 172 -2.64 9.32 -9.12
CA ILE A 172 -4.01 9.84 -9.22
C ILE A 172 -4.00 11.34 -8.93
N ALA A 173 -4.68 12.12 -9.76
CA ALA A 173 -4.77 13.57 -9.57
C ALA A 173 -5.48 13.94 -8.24
N LYS A 174 -4.84 14.78 -7.42
CA LYS A 174 -5.41 15.31 -6.16
C LYS A 174 -6.38 16.47 -6.37
N ARG A 175 -6.26 17.12 -7.53
CA ARG A 175 -7.05 18.27 -7.97
C ARG A 175 -7.10 18.28 -9.49
N ASP A 176 -7.84 19.21 -10.07
CA ASP A 176 -7.79 19.42 -11.51
C ASP A 176 -6.38 19.90 -11.89
N LEU A 177 -5.78 19.20 -12.85
CA LEU A 177 -4.46 19.48 -13.40
C LEU A 177 -4.62 19.96 -14.84
N LYS A 178 -3.82 20.92 -15.24
CA LYS A 178 -3.79 21.50 -16.59
C LYS A 178 -2.55 21.08 -17.37
N ALA A 179 -2.72 20.97 -18.67
CA ALA A 179 -1.61 20.81 -19.60
C ALA A 179 -0.55 21.90 -19.35
N GLY A 180 0.72 21.51 -19.36
CA GLY A 180 1.86 22.38 -19.07
C GLY A 180 2.21 22.53 -17.58
N GLU A 181 1.36 22.05 -16.65
CA GLU A 181 1.75 21.95 -15.24
C GLU A 181 2.81 20.84 -15.03
N THR A 182 3.60 20.99 -13.96
CA THR A 182 4.57 19.97 -13.54
C THR A 182 4.02 19.22 -12.33
N LEU A 183 3.98 17.89 -12.42
CA LEU A 183 3.69 17.00 -11.31
C LEU A 183 4.79 17.12 -10.26
N ASP A 184 4.38 17.34 -9.02
CA ASP A 184 5.28 17.38 -7.88
C ASP A 184 5.53 16.00 -7.28
N GLY A 185 4.73 14.97 -7.59
CA GLY A 185 4.96 13.57 -7.24
C GLY A 185 4.51 13.17 -5.82
N GLU A 186 5.03 12.04 -5.31
CA GLU A 186 4.71 11.50 -3.96
C GLU A 186 4.80 12.58 -2.88
N GLY A 187 3.78 12.68 -2.03
CA GLY A 187 3.72 13.62 -0.90
C GLY A 187 3.54 15.09 -1.30
N GLY A 188 3.43 15.38 -2.60
CA GLY A 188 3.14 16.69 -3.16
C GLY A 188 1.65 17.04 -3.16
N GLY A 189 1.27 18.12 -3.83
CA GLY A 189 -0.10 18.60 -4.00
C GLY A 189 -0.76 18.23 -5.32
N THR A 190 -0.05 17.65 -6.29
CA THR A 190 -0.60 17.32 -7.61
C THR A 190 -1.20 15.92 -7.67
N VAL A 191 -0.51 14.92 -7.11
CA VAL A 191 -0.90 13.51 -7.21
C VAL A 191 -0.69 12.74 -5.91
N TRP A 192 -1.43 11.65 -5.73
CA TRP A 192 -1.20 10.60 -4.72
C TRP A 192 -1.10 9.23 -5.40
N GLY A 193 -0.56 8.23 -4.71
CA GLY A 193 -0.42 6.87 -5.22
C GLY A 193 -1.59 5.98 -4.82
N LYS A 194 -2.32 5.45 -5.80
CA LYS A 194 -3.38 4.45 -5.59
C LYS A 194 -2.89 3.06 -5.92
N LEU A 195 -2.98 2.16 -4.94
CA LEU A 195 -2.75 0.72 -5.12
C LEU A 195 -3.81 0.14 -6.07
N MET A 196 -3.39 -0.67 -7.03
CA MET A 196 -4.29 -1.39 -7.94
C MET A 196 -3.67 -2.71 -8.43
N PRO A 197 -4.48 -3.65 -8.93
CA PRO A 197 -3.96 -4.84 -9.59
C PRO A 197 -3.04 -4.43 -10.74
N ALA A 198 -1.90 -5.11 -10.88
CA ALA A 198 -0.92 -4.79 -11.90
C ALA A 198 -1.50 -4.91 -13.33
N SER A 199 -2.37 -5.90 -13.57
CA SER A 199 -3.09 -6.05 -14.85
C SER A 199 -3.91 -4.81 -15.22
N ASP A 200 -4.55 -4.19 -14.22
CA ASP A 200 -5.38 -3.01 -14.41
C ASP A 200 -4.51 -1.78 -14.66
N ALA A 201 -3.39 -1.65 -13.92
CA ALA A 201 -2.40 -0.59 -14.13
C ALA A 201 -1.79 -0.62 -15.53
N LEU A 202 -1.41 -1.81 -16.01
CA LEU A 202 -0.85 -2.03 -17.34
C LEU A 202 -1.89 -1.71 -18.43
N SER A 203 -3.11 -2.24 -18.29
CA SER A 203 -4.21 -2.00 -19.25
C SER A 203 -4.57 -0.51 -19.34
N LEU A 204 -4.49 0.20 -18.22
CA LEU A 204 -4.71 1.64 -18.14
C LEU A 204 -3.56 2.46 -18.75
N GLY A 205 -2.34 1.90 -18.82
CA GLY A 205 -1.11 2.64 -19.10
C GLY A 205 -0.80 3.66 -18.00
N GLY A 206 -1.08 3.32 -16.74
CA GLY A 206 -0.95 4.21 -15.59
C GLY A 206 0.50 4.65 -15.34
N LEU A 207 0.70 5.94 -15.05
CA LEU A 207 2.00 6.47 -14.65
C LEU A 207 2.29 6.03 -13.21
N PRO A 208 3.40 5.34 -12.94
CA PRO A 208 3.74 4.89 -11.59
C PRO A 208 4.06 6.09 -10.70
N ILE A 209 3.55 6.10 -9.47
CA ILE A 209 3.75 7.24 -8.55
C ILE A 209 5.24 7.54 -8.31
N GLY A 210 6.09 6.50 -8.30
CA GLY A 210 7.55 6.63 -8.13
C GLY A 210 8.25 7.33 -9.30
N LEU A 211 7.59 7.48 -10.44
CA LEU A 211 8.10 8.19 -11.63
C LEU A 211 7.34 9.49 -11.92
N ALA A 212 6.40 9.88 -11.06
CA ALA A 212 5.58 11.08 -11.26
C ALA A 212 6.23 12.37 -10.73
N GLN A 213 7.47 12.32 -10.24
CA GLN A 213 8.14 13.48 -9.66
C GLN A 213 8.82 14.34 -10.73
N HIS A 214 8.50 15.64 -10.76
CA HIS A 214 9.06 16.62 -11.69
C HIS A 214 8.80 16.30 -13.16
N VAL A 215 7.59 15.82 -13.46
CA VAL A 215 7.17 15.41 -14.80
C VAL A 215 6.14 16.39 -15.34
N ASN A 216 6.30 16.87 -16.57
CA ASN A 216 5.38 17.82 -17.18
C ASN A 216 4.15 17.12 -17.77
N LEU A 217 2.99 17.76 -17.64
CA LEU A 217 1.74 17.28 -18.23
C LEU A 217 1.56 17.76 -19.68
N ARG A 218 1.09 16.85 -20.52
CA ARG A 218 0.64 17.10 -21.90
C ARG A 218 -0.84 17.45 -21.96
N ASN A 219 -1.65 16.85 -21.09
CA ASN A 219 -3.11 16.92 -21.12
C ASN A 219 -3.66 17.46 -19.79
N ASP A 220 -4.88 18.01 -19.85
CA ASP A 220 -5.67 18.28 -18.66
C ASP A 220 -6.13 16.95 -18.03
N ILE A 221 -6.09 16.87 -16.69
CA ILE A 221 -6.51 15.69 -15.93
C ILE A 221 -7.47 16.13 -14.81
N PRO A 222 -8.72 15.64 -14.78
CA PRO A 222 -9.66 15.93 -13.71
C PRO A 222 -9.20 15.37 -12.35
N THR A 223 -9.65 15.99 -11.27
CA THR A 223 -9.47 15.47 -9.91
C THR A 223 -9.96 14.02 -9.80
N GLY A 224 -9.14 13.14 -9.21
CA GLY A 224 -9.49 11.74 -8.98
C GLY A 224 -9.21 10.80 -10.16
N ASP A 225 -8.89 11.34 -11.35
CA ASP A 225 -8.53 10.53 -12.51
C ASP A 225 -7.07 10.07 -12.44
N PRO A 226 -6.76 8.88 -13.00
CA PRO A 226 -5.40 8.40 -13.08
C PRO A 226 -4.60 9.16 -14.13
N VAL A 227 -3.36 9.49 -13.79
CA VAL A 227 -2.36 9.99 -14.74
C VAL A 227 -1.80 8.82 -15.52
N ARG A 228 -1.77 8.91 -16.85
CA ARG A 228 -1.22 7.88 -17.73
C ARG A 228 0.12 8.30 -18.30
N TRP A 229 0.88 7.33 -18.81
CA TRP A 229 2.09 7.58 -19.59
C TRP A 229 1.85 8.52 -20.77
N ALA A 230 0.68 8.45 -21.40
CA ALA A 230 0.31 9.31 -22.53
C ALA A 230 0.06 10.78 -22.13
N ASP A 231 -0.16 11.04 -20.84
CA ASP A 231 -0.47 12.38 -20.32
C ASP A 231 0.77 13.16 -19.93
N VAL A 232 1.97 12.56 -20.03
CA VAL A 232 3.20 13.16 -19.51
C VAL A 232 4.34 13.26 -20.52
N GLU A 233 5.21 14.23 -20.29
CA GLU A 233 6.52 14.35 -20.91
C GLU A 233 7.57 13.83 -19.94
N ILE A 234 8.05 12.61 -20.18
CA ILE A 234 9.08 11.97 -19.36
C ILE A 234 10.27 11.58 -20.23
N ASP A 235 11.47 11.73 -19.69
CA ASP A 235 12.69 11.36 -20.39
C ASP A 235 12.86 9.83 -20.40
N GLU A 236 12.56 9.21 -21.55
CA GLU A 236 12.69 7.77 -21.78
C GLU A 236 14.16 7.29 -21.74
N ASN A 237 15.15 8.18 -21.63
CA ASN A 237 16.55 7.79 -21.43
C ASN A 237 16.92 7.58 -19.96
N LEU A 238 16.08 8.02 -19.01
CA LEU A 238 16.31 7.79 -17.59
C LEU A 238 16.28 6.29 -17.30
N GLU A 239 17.30 5.80 -16.58
CA GLU A 239 17.42 4.38 -16.26
C GLU A 239 16.17 3.81 -15.58
N ALA A 240 15.61 4.54 -14.60
CA ALA A 240 14.40 4.12 -13.90
C ALA A 240 13.19 3.98 -14.84
N VAL A 241 13.07 4.87 -15.84
CA VAL A 241 12.00 4.82 -16.85
C VAL A 241 12.23 3.62 -17.77
N ARG A 242 13.45 3.43 -18.26
CA ARG A 242 13.79 2.28 -19.12
C ARG A 242 13.52 0.95 -18.44
N VAL A 243 14.02 0.76 -17.22
CA VAL A 243 13.79 -0.46 -16.43
C VAL A 243 12.30 -0.68 -16.18
N ARG A 244 11.55 0.39 -15.89
CA ARG A 244 10.10 0.30 -15.73
C ARG A 244 9.40 -0.11 -17.02
N ARG A 245 9.76 0.44 -18.17
CA ARG A 245 9.21 0.06 -19.48
C ARG A 245 9.52 -1.38 -19.84
N GLU A 246 10.76 -1.81 -19.61
CA GLU A 246 11.19 -3.20 -19.81
C GLU A 246 10.36 -4.17 -18.94
N MET A 247 10.13 -3.80 -17.67
CA MET A 247 9.26 -4.55 -16.76
C MET A 247 7.81 -4.59 -17.26
N GLU A 248 7.22 -3.45 -17.63
CA GLU A 248 5.84 -3.38 -18.15
C GLU A 248 5.65 -4.27 -19.38
N ALA A 249 6.61 -4.27 -20.32
CA ALA A 249 6.56 -5.11 -21.51
C ALA A 249 6.57 -6.61 -21.14
N ALA A 250 7.51 -7.03 -20.27
CA ALA A 250 7.64 -8.42 -19.85
C ALA A 250 6.36 -8.97 -19.18
N PHE A 251 5.67 -8.14 -18.38
CA PHE A 251 4.45 -8.55 -17.70
C PHE A 251 3.17 -8.36 -18.52
N THR A 252 3.18 -7.51 -19.56
CA THR A 252 2.05 -7.40 -20.50
C THR A 252 1.94 -8.67 -21.35
N ASP A 253 3.08 -9.16 -21.87
CA ASP A 253 3.12 -10.39 -22.67
C ASP A 253 2.71 -11.63 -21.85
N ALA A 254 3.08 -11.68 -20.57
CA ALA A 254 2.68 -12.75 -19.66
C ALA A 254 1.16 -12.76 -19.36
N VAL A 255 0.53 -11.58 -19.32
CA VAL A 255 -0.94 -11.47 -19.12
C VAL A 255 -1.69 -11.92 -20.37
N SER A 256 -1.18 -11.65 -21.58
CA SER A 256 -1.80 -12.18 -22.80
C SER A 256 -1.71 -13.71 -22.88
N ASP A 257 -0.58 -14.29 -22.51
CA ASP A 257 -0.36 -15.75 -22.58
C ASP A 257 -1.20 -16.54 -21.55
N ALA A 258 -1.54 -15.94 -20.41
CA ALA A 258 -2.40 -16.56 -19.40
C ALA A 258 -3.91 -16.46 -19.72
N ALA A 259 -4.29 -15.63 -20.69
CA ALA A 259 -5.68 -15.44 -21.11
C ALA A 259 -6.08 -16.31 -22.31
N GLU A 260 -5.12 -16.98 -22.97
CA GLU A 260 -5.34 -18.01 -24.01
C GLU A 260 -5.48 -19.43 -23.42
#